data_AF-A0A378YER0-F1
#
_entry.id   AF-A0A378YER0-F1
#
_cell.length_a   1.000
_cell.length_b   1.000
_cell.length_c   1.000
_cell.angle_alpha   90.00
_cell.angle_beta   90.00
_cell.angle_gamma   90.00
#
_symmetry.space_group_name_H-M   'P 1'
#
loop_
_entity.id
_entity.type
_entity.pdbx_description
1 polymer ?
#
loop_
_entity_poly.entity_id
_entity_poly.type
_entity_poly.pdbx_seq_one_letter_code
_entity_poly.pdbx_strand_id
1 'polypeptide(L)'
;MQWRQNATARTARAGALVAVVCAAVTGCAGGEDDAAPTTTTTAATAATTITTTAATAGAGSGFDPESVPLSDAELGEFPYFAIPAGFENPEAPEPIVESDRVPVWTGDRIEWVVGTVHQSPIYATGDTEFSKLALLAAIDAEIGDAGGVRVTDSRIPQEVLDTIDRDVRVSYSSGLGDIYNSDVTTYLVRQTDRRVWVHVTSTSAGGNWMIVSEPIAPGGN
;
A
#
# COMPACT_ATOMS: atom_id res chain seq x y z
N MET A 1 2.58 47.72 22.10
CA MET A 1 3.43 47.27 23.24
C MET A 1 2.54 46.61 24.29
N GLN A 2 2.43 45.27 24.26
CA GLN A 2 2.12 44.43 25.42
C GLN A 2 2.21 42.96 24.98
N TRP A 3 3.36 42.35 25.22
CA TRP A 3 3.57 40.90 25.12
C TRP A 3 3.35 40.31 26.51
N ARG A 4 2.38 39.40 26.64
CA ARG A 4 2.14 38.63 27.87
C ARG A 4 3.09 37.44 27.90
N GLN A 5 3.98 37.46 28.89
CA GLN A 5 4.88 36.37 29.25
C GLN A 5 4.07 35.31 30.01
N ASN A 6 4.10 34.06 29.57
CA ASN A 6 3.73 32.93 30.41
C ASN A 6 4.96 32.04 30.58
N ALA A 7 5.56 32.14 31.75
CA ALA A 7 6.61 31.26 32.22
C ALA A 7 6.03 29.89 32.56
N THR A 8 6.67 28.82 32.09
CA THR A 8 6.44 27.47 32.61
C THR A 8 7.78 26.89 33.04
N ALA A 9 7.80 26.49 34.30
CA ALA A 9 8.97 26.14 35.08
C ALA A 9 9.67 24.88 34.56
N ARG A 10 11.01 24.96 34.54
CA ARG A 10 11.92 23.83 34.35
C ARG A 10 11.93 22.97 35.61
N THR A 11 11.65 21.69 35.48
CA THR A 11 12.04 20.68 36.47
C THR A 11 13.00 19.70 35.81
N ALA A 12 14.28 19.89 36.10
CA ALA A 12 15.34 18.96 35.79
C ALA A 12 15.22 17.72 36.70
N ARG A 13 15.35 16.53 36.12
CA ARG A 13 15.70 15.32 36.87
C ARG A 13 16.85 14.63 36.15
N ALA A 14 18.01 14.72 36.78
CA ALA A 14 19.21 13.95 36.48
C ALA A 14 18.99 12.49 36.91
N GLY A 15 19.43 11.54 36.09
CA GLY A 15 19.34 10.11 36.38
C GLY A 15 20.39 9.32 35.61
N ALA A 16 21.53 9.11 36.29
CA ALA A 16 22.51 8.03 36.20
C ALA A 16 22.83 7.36 34.84
N LEU A 17 24.05 7.59 34.37
CA LEU A 17 24.72 6.85 33.29
C LEU A 17 25.86 6.02 33.92
N VAL A 18 25.68 4.70 34.02
CA VAL A 18 26.77 3.73 34.30
C VAL A 18 26.45 2.41 33.62
N ALA A 19 27.27 2.01 32.63
CA ALA A 19 27.60 0.62 32.35
C ALA A 19 28.86 0.56 31.47
N VAL A 20 29.98 0.27 32.12
CA VAL A 20 31.22 -0.23 31.51
C VAL A 20 31.18 -1.74 31.62
N VAL A 21 31.34 -2.48 30.52
CA VAL A 21 32.02 -3.79 30.49
C VAL A 21 32.62 -4.02 29.09
N CYS A 22 33.94 -4.22 29.07
CA CYS A 22 34.72 -4.76 27.94
C CYS A 22 34.68 -6.30 27.95
N ALA A 23 34.71 -6.95 26.79
CA ALA A 23 35.68 -8.03 26.47
C ALA A 23 35.37 -8.66 25.10
N ALA A 24 36.41 -8.70 24.25
CA ALA A 24 36.46 -9.51 23.05
C ALA A 24 36.89 -10.95 23.38
N VAL A 25 36.35 -11.93 22.66
CA VAL A 25 36.99 -13.25 22.49
C VAL A 25 36.82 -13.72 21.05
N THR A 26 37.97 -13.88 20.40
CA THR A 26 38.21 -14.63 19.16
C THR A 26 38.04 -16.13 19.37
N GLY A 27 37.47 -16.83 18.39
CA GLY A 27 37.48 -18.30 18.32
C GLY A 27 37.19 -18.81 16.91
N CYS A 28 38.23 -19.15 16.16
CA CYS A 28 38.20 -20.05 15.00
C CYS A 28 38.91 -21.35 15.42
N ALA A 29 38.33 -22.52 15.13
CA ALA A 29 39.01 -23.74 14.66
C ALA A 29 38.13 -25.00 14.82
N GLY A 30 38.27 -25.92 13.86
CA GLY A 30 37.74 -27.29 13.85
C GLY A 30 36.64 -27.46 12.80
N GLY A 31 36.80 -28.12 11.65
CA GLY A 31 37.79 -29.11 11.22
C GLY A 31 37.17 -30.50 11.32
N GLU A 32 36.44 -30.94 10.29
CA GLU A 32 35.95 -32.32 10.21
C GLU A 32 36.02 -32.91 8.80
N ASP A 33 36.25 -34.23 8.86
CA ASP A 33 36.87 -35.16 7.94
C ASP A 33 35.91 -35.68 6.85
N ASP A 34 36.51 -36.16 5.78
CA ASP A 34 35.92 -36.82 4.62
C ASP A 34 35.44 -38.25 4.96
N ALA A 35 34.22 -38.64 4.56
CA ALA A 35 33.92 -39.99 4.05
C ALA A 35 32.47 -40.13 3.58
N ALA A 36 32.32 -40.46 2.29
CA ALA A 36 31.12 -40.97 1.63
C ALA A 36 30.79 -42.43 2.06
N PRO A 37 29.81 -43.14 1.46
CA PRO A 37 28.54 -42.75 0.82
C PRO A 37 27.34 -43.44 1.51
N THR A 38 26.11 -42.97 1.28
CA THR A 38 24.91 -43.77 1.58
C THR A 38 23.91 -43.68 0.43
N THR A 39 23.63 -44.85 -0.13
CA THR A 39 22.57 -45.13 -1.09
C THR A 39 21.21 -44.80 -0.49
N THR A 40 20.50 -43.84 -1.07
CA THR A 40 19.08 -43.62 -0.80
C THR A 40 18.31 -43.50 -2.11
N THR A 41 17.54 -44.54 -2.36
CA THR A 41 16.36 -44.66 -3.21
C THR A 41 15.67 -43.34 -3.51
N THR A 42 15.64 -42.97 -4.78
CA THR A 42 14.80 -41.90 -5.34
C THR A 42 13.32 -42.26 -5.15
N ALA A 43 12.68 -41.63 -4.16
CA ALA A 43 11.23 -41.55 -4.09
C ALA A 43 10.77 -40.43 -5.04
N ALA A 44 9.95 -40.80 -6.03
CA ALA A 44 9.33 -39.86 -6.94
C ALA A 44 8.28 -39.03 -6.19
N THR A 45 8.62 -37.78 -5.89
CA THR A 45 7.65 -36.76 -5.47
C THR A 45 6.82 -36.36 -6.69
N ALA A 46 5.54 -36.71 -6.67
CA ALA A 46 4.55 -36.12 -7.55
C ALA A 46 4.37 -34.65 -7.15
N ALA A 47 5.06 -33.76 -7.87
CA ALA A 47 4.85 -32.32 -7.78
C ALA A 47 3.53 -31.99 -8.49
N THR A 48 2.48 -31.74 -7.72
CA THR A 48 1.29 -31.03 -8.19
C THR A 48 1.75 -29.64 -8.63
N THR A 49 1.77 -29.39 -9.93
CA THR A 49 1.91 -28.05 -10.49
C THR A 49 0.73 -27.20 -10.03
N ILE A 50 0.96 -26.30 -9.08
CA ILE A 50 0.12 -25.12 -8.93
C ILE A 50 0.42 -24.25 -10.14
N THR A 51 -0.52 -24.19 -11.08
CA THR A 51 -0.53 -23.18 -12.12
C THR A 51 -0.88 -21.85 -11.45
N THR A 52 0.13 -21.16 -10.93
CA THR A 52 0.03 -19.72 -10.70
C THR A 52 -0.08 -19.10 -12.09
N THR A 53 -1.30 -18.82 -12.53
CA THR A 53 -1.54 -17.90 -13.63
C THR A 53 -1.17 -16.52 -13.14
N ALA A 54 0.14 -16.23 -13.12
CA ALA A 54 0.60 -14.86 -13.17
C ALA A 54 0.17 -14.35 -14.55
N ALA A 55 -0.87 -13.51 -14.57
CA ALA A 55 -1.23 -12.76 -15.76
C ALA A 55 0.04 -12.04 -16.22
N THR A 56 0.61 -12.51 -17.32
CA THR A 56 1.71 -11.83 -18.00
C THR A 56 1.12 -10.56 -18.58
N ALA A 57 1.38 -9.42 -17.93
CA ALA A 57 1.12 -8.11 -18.49
C ALA A 57 1.88 -8.03 -19.83
N GLY A 58 1.12 -7.98 -20.93
CA GLY A 58 1.68 -7.84 -22.25
C GLY A 58 2.45 -6.53 -22.34
N ALA A 59 3.72 -6.59 -22.74
CA ALA A 59 4.44 -5.41 -23.19
C ALA A 59 3.82 -4.94 -24.51
N GLY A 60 3.04 -3.85 -24.46
CA GLY A 60 2.49 -3.17 -25.65
C GLY A 60 1.16 -2.49 -25.35
N SER A 61 1.14 -1.15 -25.41
CA SER A 61 0.11 -0.22 -24.90
C SER A 61 -0.02 -0.23 -23.37
N GLY A 62 0.03 0.95 -22.75
CA GLY A 62 -0.14 1.08 -21.30
C GLY A 62 -1.50 0.54 -20.83
N PHE A 63 -1.71 0.46 -19.52
CA PHE A 63 -2.95 -0.06 -18.94
C PHE A 63 -4.20 0.64 -19.53
N ASP A 64 -5.18 -0.15 -19.98
CA ASP A 64 -6.48 0.32 -20.46
C ASP A 64 -7.57 0.01 -19.42
N PRO A 65 -8.19 1.01 -18.78
CA PRO A 65 -9.28 0.79 -17.81
C PRO A 65 -10.48 0.02 -18.38
N GLU A 66 -10.72 0.10 -19.69
CA GLU A 66 -11.84 -0.62 -20.33
C GLU A 66 -11.58 -2.10 -20.55
N SER A 67 -10.35 -2.57 -20.36
CA SER A 67 -10.01 -3.99 -20.33
C SER A 67 -10.47 -4.69 -19.04
N VAL A 68 -10.79 -3.93 -18.00
CA VAL A 68 -11.31 -4.48 -16.74
C VAL A 68 -12.75 -4.96 -16.93
N PRO A 69 -13.09 -6.19 -16.49
CA PRO A 69 -14.47 -6.69 -16.53
C PRO A 69 -15.44 -5.77 -15.78
N LEU A 70 -16.65 -5.62 -16.30
CA LEU A 70 -17.72 -4.94 -15.57
C LEU A 70 -18.11 -5.77 -14.33
N SER A 71 -18.24 -5.09 -13.20
CA SER A 71 -18.74 -5.63 -11.94
C SER A 71 -20.16 -5.12 -11.67
N ASP A 72 -21.04 -6.05 -11.33
CA ASP A 72 -22.42 -5.77 -10.88
C ASP A 72 -22.55 -5.75 -9.34
N ALA A 73 -21.42 -5.72 -8.60
CA ALA A 73 -21.43 -5.73 -7.13
C ALA A 73 -22.06 -4.46 -6.53
N GLU A 74 -22.85 -4.60 -5.46
CA GLU A 74 -23.38 -3.47 -4.71
C GLU A 74 -22.31 -2.93 -3.74
N LEU A 75 -21.70 -1.78 -4.07
CA LEU A 75 -20.59 -1.20 -3.31
C LEU A 75 -21.02 -0.38 -2.08
N GLY A 76 -22.31 -0.12 -1.90
CA GLY A 76 -22.81 0.74 -0.82
C GLY A 76 -22.49 2.23 -1.01
N GLU A 77 -22.32 2.95 0.10
CA GLU A 77 -22.01 4.39 0.11
C GLU A 77 -20.50 4.64 -0.02
N PHE A 78 -20.13 5.75 -0.67
CA PHE A 78 -18.74 6.18 -0.76
C PHE A 78 -18.15 6.39 0.66
N PRO A 79 -16.94 5.88 0.98
CA PRO A 79 -15.85 5.48 0.08
C PRO A 79 -15.90 4.03 -0.43
N TYR A 80 -17.01 3.32 -0.30
CA TYR A 80 -17.28 1.94 -0.75
C TYR A 80 -16.51 0.83 -0.01
N PHE A 81 -15.26 1.09 0.34
CA PHE A 81 -14.40 0.18 1.08
C PHE A 81 -14.10 0.74 2.47
N ALA A 82 -14.08 -0.13 3.46
CA ALA A 82 -13.73 0.22 4.83
C ALA A 82 -12.31 -0.23 5.14
N ILE A 83 -11.63 0.40 6.10
CA ILE A 83 -10.34 -0.10 6.55
C ILE A 83 -10.54 -1.55 7.06
N PRO A 84 -9.76 -2.54 6.58
CA PRO A 84 -10.01 -3.94 6.93
C PRO A 84 -9.86 -4.23 8.42
N ALA A 85 -10.53 -5.28 8.88
CA ALA A 85 -10.45 -5.71 10.28
C ALA A 85 -9.00 -5.97 10.72
N GLY A 86 -8.64 -5.49 11.92
CA GLY A 86 -7.28 -5.52 12.44
C GLY A 86 -6.43 -4.30 12.09
N PHE A 87 -6.98 -3.39 11.28
CA PHE A 87 -6.42 -2.08 10.98
C PHE A 87 -7.40 -0.97 11.35
N GLU A 88 -6.88 0.24 11.53
CA GLU A 88 -7.68 1.42 11.85
C GLU A 88 -7.03 2.72 11.35
N ASN A 89 -7.82 3.79 11.32
CA ASN A 89 -7.31 5.14 11.34
C ASN A 89 -7.72 5.78 12.69
N PRO A 90 -6.79 5.97 13.64
CA PRO A 90 -7.09 6.56 14.94
C PRO A 90 -7.17 8.09 14.89
N GLU A 91 -6.88 8.70 13.75
CA GLU A 91 -6.92 10.15 13.54
C GLU A 91 -8.35 10.65 13.28
N ALA A 92 -8.50 11.97 13.14
CA ALA A 92 -9.77 12.53 12.70
C ALA A 92 -10.11 12.03 11.29
N PRO A 93 -11.38 11.71 10.99
CA PRO A 93 -11.77 11.32 9.64
C PRO A 93 -11.37 12.38 8.62
N GLU A 94 -10.66 11.96 7.58
CA GLU A 94 -10.33 12.82 6.45
C GLU A 94 -11.62 13.19 5.70
N PRO A 95 -11.80 14.45 5.30
CA PRO A 95 -12.98 14.87 4.57
C PRO A 95 -13.06 14.21 3.19
N ILE A 96 -14.29 13.89 2.77
CA ILE A 96 -14.56 13.51 1.39
C ILE A 96 -14.53 14.78 0.53
N VAL A 97 -13.78 14.73 -0.57
CA VAL A 97 -13.72 15.80 -1.57
C VAL A 97 -14.63 15.41 -2.73
N GLU A 98 -15.76 16.12 -2.88
CA GLU A 98 -16.82 15.75 -3.83
C GLU A 98 -16.34 15.70 -5.29
N SER A 99 -15.39 16.56 -5.66
CA SER A 99 -14.83 16.63 -7.00
C SER A 99 -13.42 17.23 -6.96
N ASP A 100 -12.41 16.42 -7.28
CA ASP A 100 -11.05 16.87 -7.56
C ASP A 100 -10.35 15.96 -8.55
N ARG A 101 -9.15 16.34 -9.01
CA ARG A 101 -8.30 15.58 -9.93
C ARG A 101 -7.07 15.04 -9.20
N VAL A 102 -6.92 13.72 -9.16
CA VAL A 102 -5.85 13.05 -8.41
C VAL A 102 -5.03 12.09 -9.25
N PRO A 103 -3.74 11.89 -8.92
CA PRO A 103 -2.87 11.00 -9.66
C PRO A 103 -3.03 9.56 -9.18
N VAL A 104 -3.23 8.63 -10.12
CA VAL A 104 -3.27 7.18 -9.86
C VAL A 104 -2.20 6.50 -10.70
N TRP A 105 -1.33 5.70 -10.07
CA TRP A 105 -0.30 4.96 -10.77
C TRP A 105 -0.85 3.66 -11.37
N THR A 106 -0.62 3.46 -12.67
CA THR A 106 -1.14 2.29 -13.40
C THR A 106 -0.08 1.22 -13.69
N GLY A 107 1.17 1.43 -13.27
CA GLY A 107 2.30 0.56 -13.59
C GLY A 107 3.12 1.06 -14.78
N ASP A 108 2.55 1.90 -15.64
CA ASP A 108 3.24 2.55 -16.75
C ASP A 108 3.20 4.09 -16.69
N ARG A 109 2.10 4.68 -16.23
CA ARG A 109 1.90 6.13 -16.20
C ARG A 109 1.04 6.58 -15.02
N ILE A 110 1.02 7.88 -14.78
CA ILE A 110 -0.01 8.51 -13.94
C ILE A 110 -1.27 8.69 -14.77
N GLU A 111 -2.32 7.98 -14.38
CA GLU A 111 -3.69 8.23 -14.81
C GLU A 111 -4.26 9.34 -13.92
N TRP A 112 -4.75 10.40 -14.53
CA TRP A 112 -5.30 11.54 -13.78
C TRP A 112 -6.81 11.43 -13.72
N VAL A 113 -7.29 10.97 -12.57
CA VAL A 113 -8.68 10.63 -12.34
C VAL A 113 -9.41 11.83 -11.76
N VAL A 114 -10.57 12.18 -12.32
CA VAL A 114 -11.44 13.24 -11.79
C VAL A 114 -12.66 12.59 -11.16
N GLY A 115 -12.94 12.92 -9.90
CA GLY A 115 -14.05 12.29 -9.19
C GLY A 115 -14.17 12.68 -7.73
N THR A 116 -15.01 11.94 -7.02
CA THR A 116 -15.12 12.02 -5.56
C THR A 116 -13.95 11.28 -4.92
N VAL A 117 -13.22 11.94 -4.01
CA VAL A 117 -11.96 11.43 -3.45
C VAL A 117 -12.08 11.27 -1.93
N HIS A 118 -11.58 10.15 -1.43
CA HIS A 118 -11.30 9.90 -0.02
C HIS A 118 -9.85 9.42 0.12
N GLN A 119 -9.22 9.78 1.23
CA GLN A 119 -7.88 9.29 1.58
C GLN A 119 -7.84 8.95 3.07
N SER A 120 -6.94 8.06 3.45
CA SER A 120 -6.70 7.76 4.86
C SER A 120 -5.33 7.13 5.07
N PRO A 121 -4.60 7.49 6.14
CA PRO A 121 -3.60 6.60 6.69
C PRO A 121 -4.27 5.36 7.29
N ILE A 122 -3.51 4.27 7.39
CA ILE A 122 -3.94 2.99 7.91
C ILE A 122 -2.87 2.47 8.87
N TYR A 123 -3.28 2.15 10.09
CA TYR A 123 -2.42 1.65 11.15
C TYR A 123 -2.95 0.31 11.65
N ALA A 124 -2.12 -0.44 12.38
CA ALA A 124 -2.59 -1.64 13.07
C ALA A 124 -3.47 -1.24 14.26
N THR A 125 -4.49 -2.03 14.56
CA THR A 125 -5.37 -1.75 15.70
C THR A 125 -4.67 -2.00 17.03
N GLY A 126 -4.74 -1.02 17.94
CA GLY A 126 -4.23 -1.13 19.30
C GLY A 126 -2.72 -1.41 19.36
N ASP A 127 -2.33 -2.42 20.13
CA ASP A 127 -0.91 -2.77 20.34
C ASP A 127 -0.39 -3.87 19.37
N THR A 128 -1.13 -4.13 18.28
CA THR A 128 -0.75 -5.16 17.30
C THR A 128 0.37 -4.64 16.39
N GLU A 129 1.30 -5.52 16.00
CA GLU A 129 2.32 -5.16 15.02
C GLU A 129 1.70 -5.01 13.62
N PHE A 130 2.06 -3.94 12.92
CA PHE A 130 1.61 -3.70 11.56
C PHE A 130 2.21 -4.72 10.58
N SER A 131 1.35 -5.35 9.79
CA SER A 131 1.77 -6.27 8.72
C SER A 131 1.28 -5.77 7.37
N LYS A 132 2.22 -5.27 6.55
CA LYS A 132 1.97 -4.91 5.15
C LYS A 132 1.33 -6.06 4.38
N LEU A 133 1.82 -7.28 4.58
CA LEU A 133 1.29 -8.47 3.89
C LEU A 133 -0.17 -8.73 4.26
N ALA A 134 -0.51 -8.65 5.54
CA ALA A 134 -1.87 -8.87 6.01
C ALA A 134 -2.82 -7.76 5.51
N LEU A 135 -2.37 -6.49 5.52
CA LEU A 135 -3.15 -5.38 4.99
C LEU A 135 -3.47 -5.59 3.51
N LEU A 136 -2.44 -5.82 2.69
CA LEU A 136 -2.61 -6.00 1.25
C LEU A 136 -3.49 -7.20 0.93
N ALA A 137 -3.31 -8.33 1.63
CA ALA A 137 -4.15 -9.51 1.44
C ALA A 137 -5.63 -9.26 1.79
N ALA A 138 -5.90 -8.46 2.82
CA ALA A 138 -7.27 -8.10 3.19
C ALA A 138 -7.90 -7.17 2.14
N ILE A 139 -7.16 -6.16 1.66
CA ILE A 139 -7.59 -5.26 0.58
C ILE A 139 -7.82 -6.03 -0.72
N ASP A 140 -6.91 -6.94 -1.10
CA ASP A 140 -7.06 -7.80 -2.28
C ASP A 140 -8.36 -8.59 -2.24
N ALA A 141 -8.67 -9.18 -1.09
CA ALA A 141 -9.88 -9.97 -0.91
C ALA A 141 -11.14 -9.10 -1.02
N GLU A 142 -11.20 -7.97 -0.29
CA GLU A 142 -12.36 -7.08 -0.29
C GLU A 142 -12.63 -6.49 -1.69
N ILE A 143 -11.58 -6.04 -2.39
CA ILE A 143 -11.72 -5.51 -3.75
C ILE A 143 -12.03 -6.62 -4.75
N GLY A 144 -11.45 -7.82 -4.58
CA GLY A 144 -11.74 -8.99 -5.40
C GLY A 144 -13.21 -9.42 -5.30
N ASP A 145 -13.77 -9.42 -4.08
CA ASP A 145 -15.19 -9.72 -3.83
C ASP A 145 -16.11 -8.67 -4.48
N ALA A 146 -15.64 -7.43 -4.62
CA ALA A 146 -16.32 -6.37 -5.37
C ALA A 146 -16.14 -6.45 -6.89
N GLY A 147 -15.48 -7.51 -7.41
CA GLY A 147 -15.20 -7.68 -8.84
C GLY A 147 -14.10 -6.76 -9.37
N GLY A 148 -13.29 -6.18 -8.49
CA GLY A 148 -12.13 -5.38 -8.86
C GLY A 148 -10.94 -6.22 -9.28
N VAL A 149 -10.02 -5.57 -10.00
CA VAL A 149 -8.75 -6.18 -10.43
C VAL A 149 -7.58 -5.36 -9.92
N ARG A 150 -6.49 -6.05 -9.58
CA ARG A 150 -5.20 -5.39 -9.33
C ARG A 150 -4.60 -4.95 -10.67
N VAL A 151 -4.39 -3.65 -10.81
CA VAL A 151 -3.81 -2.99 -11.99
C VAL A 151 -2.29 -3.10 -11.98
N THR A 152 -1.68 -2.78 -10.85
CA THR A 152 -0.22 -2.82 -10.67
C THR A 152 0.13 -3.06 -9.20
N ASP A 153 1.33 -3.58 -8.98
CA ASP A 153 2.05 -3.60 -7.70
C ASP A 153 3.51 -3.28 -8.03
N SER A 154 3.85 -1.99 -8.08
CA SER A 154 5.17 -1.55 -8.56
C SER A 154 5.54 -0.16 -8.09
N ARG A 155 6.84 0.13 -8.14
CA ARG A 155 7.39 1.45 -7.84
C ARG A 155 7.15 2.45 -8.98
N ILE A 156 6.76 3.67 -8.63
CA ILE A 156 6.72 4.79 -9.57
C ILE A 156 8.16 5.24 -9.87
N PRO A 157 8.59 5.28 -11.15
CA PRO A 157 9.87 5.86 -11.53
C PRO A 157 9.98 7.34 -11.10
N GLN A 158 11.17 7.79 -10.73
CA GLN A 158 11.37 9.16 -10.22
C GLN A 158 10.97 10.21 -11.27
N GLU A 159 11.30 9.98 -12.53
CA GLU A 159 10.92 10.83 -13.65
C GLU A 159 9.41 10.97 -13.84
N VAL A 160 8.62 9.97 -13.41
CA VAL A 160 7.16 10.03 -13.41
C VAL A 160 6.65 10.75 -12.16
N LEU A 161 7.24 10.49 -10.99
CA LEU A 161 6.91 11.21 -9.75
C LEU A 161 7.11 12.72 -9.89
N ASP A 162 8.16 13.15 -10.60
CA ASP A 162 8.47 14.55 -10.86
C ASP A 162 7.41 15.26 -11.72
N THR A 163 6.54 14.50 -12.41
CA THR A 163 5.39 15.06 -13.15
C THR A 163 4.19 15.40 -12.25
N ILE A 164 4.19 14.93 -11.00
CA ILE A 164 3.13 15.21 -10.04
C ILE A 164 3.47 16.49 -9.29
N ASP A 165 2.62 17.51 -9.47
CA ASP A 165 2.75 18.79 -8.80
C ASP A 165 2.90 18.63 -7.29
N ARG A 166 3.80 19.44 -6.70
CA ARG A 166 4.08 19.37 -5.27
C ARG A 166 2.82 19.61 -4.43
N ASP A 167 1.98 20.54 -4.83
CA ASP A 167 0.76 20.88 -4.10
C ASP A 167 -0.22 19.70 -4.08
N VAL A 168 -0.33 18.94 -5.18
CA VAL A 168 -1.11 17.69 -5.23
C VAL A 168 -0.53 16.65 -4.27
N ARG A 169 0.80 16.47 -4.25
CA ARG A 169 1.47 15.52 -3.35
C ARG A 169 1.29 15.88 -1.87
N VAL A 170 1.19 17.17 -1.56
CA VAL A 170 0.92 17.66 -0.20
C VAL A 170 -0.55 17.49 0.16
N SER A 171 -1.48 17.91 -0.70
CA SER A 171 -2.92 17.80 -0.43
C SER A 171 -3.38 16.36 -0.28
N TYR A 172 -2.76 15.43 -1.01
CA TYR A 172 -3.11 14.00 -1.00
C TYR A 172 -2.08 13.13 -0.29
N SER A 173 -1.25 13.68 0.61
CA SER A 173 -0.20 12.91 1.28
C SER A 173 -0.75 11.78 2.14
N SER A 174 -1.95 11.95 2.73
CA SER A 174 -2.58 10.94 3.58
C SER A 174 -2.98 9.69 2.80
N GLY A 175 -3.24 9.80 1.49
CA GLY A 175 -3.62 8.67 0.64
C GLY A 175 -2.54 8.20 -0.32
N LEU A 176 -1.68 9.11 -0.79
CA LEU A 176 -0.50 8.74 -1.56
C LEU A 176 0.51 8.01 -0.67
N GLY A 177 0.70 8.45 0.57
CA GLY A 177 1.69 7.90 1.48
C GLY A 177 3.12 8.06 0.96
N ASP A 178 4.00 7.12 1.30
CA ASP A 178 5.42 7.19 0.93
C ASP A 178 5.68 6.63 -0.49
N ILE A 179 5.02 7.21 -1.51
CA ILE A 179 5.19 6.87 -2.94
C ILE A 179 6.64 7.01 -3.43
N TYR A 180 7.52 7.69 -2.68
CA TYR A 180 8.92 7.87 -3.05
C TYR A 180 9.75 6.63 -2.76
N ASN A 181 9.41 5.90 -1.69
CA ASN A 181 10.20 4.77 -1.19
C ASN A 181 9.44 3.45 -1.18
N SER A 182 8.14 3.45 -1.47
CA SER A 182 7.28 2.27 -1.46
C SER A 182 6.75 1.95 -2.85
N ASP A 183 6.51 0.66 -3.08
CA ASP A 183 5.67 0.23 -4.20
C ASP A 183 4.23 0.72 -3.98
N VAL A 184 3.57 1.03 -5.10
CA VAL A 184 2.16 1.34 -5.15
C VAL A 184 1.41 0.12 -5.67
N THR A 185 0.42 -0.31 -4.90
CA THR A 185 -0.58 -1.27 -5.37
C THR A 185 -1.83 -0.50 -5.78
N THR A 186 -2.25 -0.62 -7.03
CA THR A 186 -3.48 0.03 -7.53
C THR A 186 -4.48 -1.00 -7.98
N TYR A 187 -5.74 -0.74 -7.68
CA TYR A 187 -6.87 -1.56 -8.09
C TYR A 187 -7.91 -0.72 -8.83
N LEU A 188 -8.71 -1.40 -9.65
CA LEU A 188 -9.82 -0.81 -10.36
C LEU A 188 -11.04 -1.74 -10.28
N VAL A 189 -12.17 -1.20 -9.81
CA VAL A 189 -13.50 -1.77 -10.01
C VAL A 189 -14.19 -0.97 -11.10
N ARG A 190 -14.64 -1.63 -12.16
CA ARG A 190 -15.36 -0.98 -13.26
C ARG A 190 -16.85 -1.32 -13.18
N GLN A 191 -17.70 -0.30 -13.11
CA GLN A 191 -19.16 -0.44 -13.22
C GLN A 191 -19.66 0.32 -14.45
N THR A 192 -20.94 0.19 -14.77
CA THR A 192 -21.52 0.78 -15.99
C THR A 192 -21.54 2.31 -15.99
N ASP A 193 -21.53 2.94 -14.82
CA ASP A 193 -21.68 4.39 -14.62
C ASP A 193 -20.47 5.02 -13.89
N ARG A 194 -19.52 4.22 -13.42
CA ARG A 194 -18.34 4.70 -12.70
C ARG A 194 -17.18 3.72 -12.73
N ARG A 195 -16.00 4.23 -12.44
CA ARG A 195 -14.79 3.48 -12.11
C ARG A 195 -14.37 3.84 -10.69
N VAL A 196 -14.07 2.83 -9.88
CA VAL A 196 -13.55 3.03 -8.52
C VAL A 196 -12.08 2.63 -8.52
N TRP A 197 -11.21 3.63 -8.38
CA TRP A 197 -9.78 3.45 -8.26
C TRP A 197 -9.38 3.38 -6.80
N VAL A 198 -8.56 2.40 -6.43
CA VAL A 198 -7.98 2.30 -5.08
C VAL A 198 -6.47 2.28 -5.21
N HIS A 199 -5.81 3.34 -4.75
CA HIS A 199 -4.37 3.49 -4.74
C HIS A 199 -3.86 3.24 -3.32
N VAL A 200 -2.96 2.28 -3.14
CA VAL A 200 -2.43 1.89 -1.82
C VAL A 200 -0.92 1.97 -1.81
N THR A 201 -0.36 2.57 -0.77
CA THR A 201 1.05 2.41 -0.40
C THR A 201 1.16 1.85 1.00
N SER A 202 2.23 1.09 1.26
CA SER A 202 2.48 0.57 2.60
C SER A 202 3.97 0.31 2.84
N THR A 203 4.39 0.64 4.07
CA THR A 203 5.71 0.43 4.62
C THR A 203 5.66 -0.65 5.71
N SER A 204 6.75 -0.85 6.45
CA SER A 204 6.73 -1.70 7.64
C SER A 204 5.97 -1.10 8.83
N ALA A 205 5.64 0.20 8.79
CA ALA A 205 5.07 0.92 9.93
C ALA A 205 3.58 1.30 9.75
N GLY A 206 3.05 1.18 8.53
CA GLY A 206 1.69 1.62 8.22
C GLY A 206 1.37 1.50 6.74
N GLY A 207 0.12 1.81 6.41
CA GLY A 207 -0.40 1.93 5.06
C GLY A 207 -1.05 3.28 4.84
N ASN A 208 -1.31 3.58 3.58
CA ASN A 208 -2.07 4.72 3.13
C ASN A 208 -2.90 4.27 1.95
N TRP A 209 -4.10 4.81 1.82
CA TRP A 209 -4.91 4.60 0.63
C TRP A 209 -5.61 5.85 0.16
N MET A 210 -5.87 5.91 -1.14
CA MET A 210 -6.72 6.90 -1.77
C MET A 210 -7.75 6.15 -2.61
N ILE A 211 -9.02 6.46 -2.39
CA ILE A 211 -10.15 5.91 -3.13
C ILE A 211 -10.78 7.03 -3.95
N VAL A 212 -10.99 6.78 -5.24
CA VAL A 212 -11.53 7.75 -6.18
C VAL A 212 -12.68 7.14 -6.95
N SER A 213 -13.86 7.75 -6.86
CA SER A 213 -15.02 7.41 -7.67
C SER A 213 -15.07 8.32 -8.89
N GLU A 214 -14.63 7.79 -10.04
CA GLU A 214 -14.65 8.46 -11.34
C GLU A 214 -16.00 8.20 -12.03
N PRO A 215 -16.86 9.21 -12.22
CA PRO A 215 -18.09 9.04 -12.98
C PRO A 215 -17.78 8.80 -14.46
N ILE A 216 -18.37 7.76 -15.04
CA ILE A 216 -18.29 7.47 -16.48
C ILE A 216 -19.61 7.86 -17.13
N ALA A 217 -19.54 8.65 -18.20
CA ALA A 217 -20.74 8.97 -18.97
C ALA A 217 -21.33 7.67 -19.53
N PRO A 218 -22.65 7.42 -19.37
CA PRO A 218 -23.26 6.21 -19.91
C PRO A 218 -23.09 6.19 -21.44
N GLY A 219 -22.29 5.24 -21.94
CA GLY A 219 -22.01 5.06 -23.37
C GLY A 219 -20.70 5.65 -23.91
N GLY A 220 -19.80 6.14 -23.06
CA GLY A 220 -18.43 6.46 -23.47
C GLY A 220 -17.57 5.20 -23.47
N ASN A 221 -17.22 4.70 -24.67
CA ASN A 221 -16.33 3.56 -24.88
C ASN A 221 -15.18 3.96 -25.80
#